data_AF-A0A3B3DIY3-F1
#
_entry.id   AF-A0A3B3DIY3-F1
#
_cell.length_a   1.000
_cell.length_b   1.000
_cell.length_c   1.000
_cell.angle_alpha   90.00
_cell.angle_beta   90.00
_cell.angle_gamma   90.00
#
_symmetry.space_group_name_H-M   'P 1'
#
loop_
_entity.id
_entity.type
_entity.pdbx_description
1 polymer ?
#
loop_
_entity_poly.entity_id
_entity_poly.type
_entity_poly.pdbx_seq_one_letter_code
_entity_poly.pdbx_strand_id
1 'polypeptide(L)' 'KLKKEVEKKKKHTRDCCLDGMKDSPVSYTCERRSEYILDGQACVDAFLTCCKEMEKQLLEKKEESLQLARSKILHQQH' A
#
# COMPACT_ATOMS: atom_id res chain seq x y z
N LYS A 1 -28.91 6.65 16.30
CA LYS A 1 -28.05 7.70 15.70
C LYS A 1 -26.58 7.26 15.71
N LEU A 2 -26.02 6.93 16.87
CA LEU A 2 -24.62 6.51 17.05
C LEU A 2 -24.12 5.37 16.12
N LYS A 3 -24.89 4.29 15.94
CA LYS A 3 -24.46 3.14 15.10
C LYS A 3 -24.24 3.51 13.61
N LYS A 4 -25.04 4.42 13.05
CA LYS A 4 -24.90 4.86 11.65
C LYS A 4 -23.66 5.73 11.44
N GLU A 5 -23.30 6.55 12.43
CA GLU A 5 -22.10 7.38 12.37
C GLU A 5 -20.82 6.55 12.49
N VAL A 6 -20.84 5.50 13.33
CA VAL A 6 -19.75 4.54 13.44
C VAL A 6 -19.53 3.78 12.13
N GLU A 7 -20.61 3.32 11.49
CA GLU A 7 -20.53 2.66 10.16
C GLU A 7 -19.99 3.60 9.07
N LYS A 8 -20.46 4.85 9.04
CA LYS A 8 -19.95 5.85 8.10
C LYS A 8 -18.46 6.11 8.31
N LYS A 9 -18.00 6.24 9.56
CA LYS A 9 -16.58 6.39 9.90
C LYS A 9 -15.77 5.17 9.45
N LYS A 10 -16.25 3.95 9.71
CA LYS A 10 -15.60 2.71 9.25
C LYS A 10 -15.47 2.64 7.73
N LYS A 11 -16.55 2.99 7.01
CA LYS A 11 -16.54 3.04 5.55
C LYS A 11 -15.50 4.05 5.05
N HIS A 12 -15.50 5.25 5.62
CA HIS A 12 -14.57 6.30 5.24
C HIS A 12 -13.10 5.89 5.49
N THR A 13 -12.79 5.30 6.64
CA THR A 13 -11.43 4.78 6.91
C THR A 13 -11.03 3.66 5.94
N ARG A 14 -11.99 2.85 5.48
CA ARG A 14 -11.73 1.82 4.47
C ARG A 14 -11.39 2.44 3.12
N ASP A 15 -12.12 3.47 2.71
CA ASP A 15 -11.87 4.17 1.45
C ASP A 15 -10.46 4.80 1.45
N CYS A 16 -10.04 5.41 2.57
CA CYS A 16 -8.68 5.93 2.77
C CYS A 16 -7.58 4.85 2.63
N CYS A 17 -7.83 3.66 3.17
CA CYS A 17 -6.92 2.51 3.01
C CYS A 17 -6.78 2.12 1.53
N LEU A 18 -7.90 2.02 0.80
CA LEU A 18 -7.88 1.69 -0.62
C LEU A 18 -7.13 2.73 -1.46
N ASP A 19 -7.21 4.01 -1.08
CA ASP A 19 -6.40 5.07 -1.70
C ASP A 19 -4.90 4.90 -1.43
N GLY A 20 -4.54 4.40 -0.25
CA GLY A 20 -3.16 4.04 0.10
C GLY A 20 -2.61 2.92 -0.76
N MET A 21 -3.45 1.96 -1.13
CA MET A 21 -3.04 0.79 -1.93
C MET A 21 -2.80 1.06 -3.41
N LYS A 22 -3.23 2.23 -3.92
CA LYS A 22 -3.03 2.57 -5.33
C LYS A 22 -1.54 2.67 -5.66
N ASP A 23 -1.17 2.14 -6.82
CA ASP A 23 0.18 2.28 -7.36
C ASP A 23 0.53 3.75 -7.52
N SER A 24 1.71 4.13 -7.05
CA SER A 24 2.32 5.43 -7.30
C SER A 24 3.65 5.26 -8.01
N PRO A 25 4.14 6.30 -8.73
CA PRO A 25 5.53 6.31 -9.15
C PRO A 25 6.44 6.02 -7.94
N VAL A 26 7.46 5.20 -8.15
CA VAL A 26 8.37 4.71 -7.08
C VAL A 26 8.99 5.86 -6.27
N SER A 27 9.11 7.07 -6.85
CA SER A 27 9.64 8.25 -6.18
C SER A 27 8.71 8.90 -5.15
N TYR A 28 7.44 8.52 -5.10
CA TYR A 28 6.46 9.05 -4.16
C TYR A 28 6.22 8.06 -3.02
N THR A 29 6.93 8.26 -1.90
CA THR A 29 6.74 7.45 -0.69
C THR A 29 5.34 7.63 -0.10
N CYS A 30 4.89 6.65 0.68
CA CYS A 30 3.64 6.73 1.42
C CYS A 30 3.52 8.01 2.27
N GLU A 31 4.60 8.46 2.92
CA GLU A 31 4.63 9.69 3.71
C GLU A 31 4.31 10.90 2.85
N ARG A 32 4.99 11.05 1.72
CA ARG A 32 4.78 12.20 0.82
C ARG A 32 3.38 12.21 0.21
N ARG A 33 2.81 11.03 -0.08
CA ARG A 33 1.42 10.92 -0.56
C ARG A 33 0.42 11.30 0.53
N SER A 34 0.73 11.02 1.80
CA SER A 34 -0.14 11.33 2.92
C SER A 34 -0.28 12.83 3.22
N GLU A 35 0.70 13.65 2.80
CA GLU A 35 0.68 15.11 2.96
C GLU A 35 -0.52 15.78 2.25
N TYR A 36 -1.10 15.12 1.24
CA TYR A 36 -2.22 15.64 0.46
C TYR A 36 -3.59 15.18 0.95
N ILE A 37 -3.66 14.39 2.03
CA ILE A 37 -4.91 13.87 2.59
C ILE A 37 -5.53 14.93 3.52
N LEU A 38 -6.71 15.41 3.15
CA LEU A 38 -7.42 16.47 3.90
C LEU A 38 -8.53 15.92 4.82
N ASP A 39 -8.82 14.62 4.73
CA ASP A 39 -9.91 13.93 5.44
C ASP A 39 -9.63 13.67 6.93
N GLY A 40 -8.51 14.20 7.45
CA GLY A 40 -8.12 14.15 8.86
C GLY A 40 -7.29 12.93 9.24
N GLN A 41 -6.82 12.92 10.50
CA GLN A 41 -5.78 11.99 10.96
C GLN A 41 -6.16 10.51 10.81
N ALA A 42 -7.42 10.16 11.09
CA ALA A 42 -7.87 8.77 10.95
C ALA A 42 -7.77 8.25 9.49
N CYS A 43 -7.95 9.14 8.51
CA CYS A 43 -7.77 8.80 7.09
C CYS A 43 -6.28 8.67 6.74
N VAL A 44 -5.46 9.61 7.21
CA VAL A 44 -3.99 9.57 7.07
C VAL A 44 -3.41 8.26 7.63
N ASP A 45 -3.83 7.86 8.83
CA ASP A 45 -3.33 6.64 9.49
C ASP A 45 -3.76 5.37 8.73
N ALA A 46 -5.03 5.32 8.28
CA ALA A 46 -5.54 4.21 7.49
C ALA A 46 -4.85 4.11 6.12
N PHE A 47 -4.62 5.24 5.46
CA PHE A 47 -3.89 5.34 4.21
C PHE A 47 -2.45 4.84 4.38
N LEU A 48 -1.70 5.37 5.36
CA LEU A 48 -0.30 5.02 5.59
C LEU A 48 -0.11 3.53 5.88
N THR A 49 -1.03 2.96 6.67
CA THR A 49 -1.01 1.53 6.99
C THR A 49 -1.09 0.68 5.74
N CYS A 50 -2.10 0.93 4.89
CA CYS A 50 -2.32 0.12 3.69
C CYS A 50 -1.29 0.41 2.59
N CYS A 51 -0.83 1.66 2.48
CA CYS A 51 0.22 2.03 1.53
C CYS A 51 1.54 1.30 1.83
N LYS A 52 2.00 1.29 3.08
CA LYS A 52 3.24 0.62 3.47
C LYS A 52 3.19 -0.89 3.29
N GLU A 53 2.03 -1.49 3.55
CA GLU A 53 1.83 -2.93 3.29
C GLU A 53 1.96 -3.24 1.80
N MET A 54 1.43 -2.37 0.93
CA MET A 54 1.59 -2.53 -0.52
C MET A 54 3.03 -2.33 -1.00
N GLU A 55 3.75 -1.31 -0.47
CA GLU A 55 5.18 -1.13 -0.77
C GLU A 55 5.99 -2.39 -0.38
N LYS A 56 5.72 -2.96 0.79
CA LYS A 56 6.35 -4.21 1.23
C LYS A 56 6.07 -5.37 0.26
N GLN A 57 4.82 -5.59 -0.12
CA GLN A 57 4.47 -6.65 -1.07
C GLN A 57 5.10 -6.47 -2.45
N LEU A 58 5.24 -5.21 -2.91
CA LEU A 58 5.92 -4.92 -4.18
C LEU A 58 7.42 -5.24 -4.10
N LEU A 59 8.07 -4.91 -2.99
CA LEU A 59 9.48 -5.26 -2.74
C LEU A 59 9.68 -6.78 -2.68
N GLU A 60 8.81 -7.50 -1.96
CA GLU A 60 8.85 -8.97 -1.88
C GLU A 60 8.69 -9.61 -3.26
N LYS A 61 7.68 -9.20 -4.04
CA LYS A 61 7.47 -9.68 -5.42
C LYS A 61 8.67 -9.39 -6.33
N LYS A 62 9.30 -8.23 -6.17
CA LYS A 62 10.50 -7.87 -6.92
C LYS A 62 11.65 -8.81 -6.56
N GLU A 63 11.88 -9.07 -5.29
CA GLU A 63 12.92 -10.00 -4.85
C GLU A 63 12.64 -11.42 -5.36
N GLU A 64 11.41 -11.92 -5.23
CA GLU A 64 11.00 -13.22 -5.78
C GLU A 64 11.26 -13.31 -7.29
N SER A 65 10.93 -12.25 -8.05
CA SER A 65 11.17 -12.20 -9.48
C SER A 65 12.67 -12.26 -9.83
N LEU A 66 13.51 -11.59 -9.04
CA LEU A 66 14.96 -11.61 -9.20
C LEU A 66 15.55 -12.98 -8.86
N GLN A 67 15.08 -13.61 -7.78
CA GLN A 67 15.47 -14.97 -7.41
C GLN A 67 15.11 -15.97 -8.51
N LEU A 68 13.89 -15.91 -9.02
CA LEU A 68 13.45 -16.77 -10.12
C LEU A 68 14.30 -16.57 -11.38
N ALA A 69 14.64 -15.32 -11.73
CA ALA A 69 15.52 -15.03 -12.86
C ALA A 69 16.93 -15.61 -12.66
N ARG A 70 17.51 -15.48 -11.47
CA ARG A 70 18.82 -16.06 -11.11
C ARG A 70 18.79 -17.58 -11.19
N SER A 71 17.76 -18.22 -10.63
CA SER A 71 17.61 -19.67 -10.70
C SER A 71 17.47 -20.17 -12.14
N LYS A 72 16.71 -19.49 -13.00
CA LYS A 72 16.57 -19.86 -14.42
C LYS A 72 17.92 -19.84 -15.15
N ILE A 73 18.73 -18.81 -14.91
CA ILE A 73 20.07 -18.70 -15.51
C ILE A 73 20.96 -19.87 -15.08
N LEU A 74 20.96 -20.21 -13.78
CA LEU A 74 21.75 -21.33 -13.25
C LEU A 74 21.34 -22.69 -13.85
N HIS A 75 20.04 -22.92 -14.05
CA HIS A 75 19.56 -24.18 -14.63
C HIS A 75 19.78 -24.28 -16.15
N GLN A 76 20.04 -23.17 -16.84
CA GLN A 76 20.35 -23.16 -18.27
C GLN A 76 21.81 -23.48 -18.60
N GLN A 77 22.66 -23.66 -17.58
CA GLN A 77 24.09 -23.95 -17.72
C GLN A 77 24.44 -25.44 -17.60
N HIS A 78 23.42 -26.30 -17.46
CA HIS A 78 23.49 -27.77 -17.46
C HIS A 78 22.58 -28.34 -18.55
#